data_AF-A0A1B6GS68-F1
#
_entry.id   AF-A0A1B6GS68-F1
#
_cell.length_a   1.000
_cell.length_b   1.000
_cell.length_c   1.000
_cell.angle_alpha   90.00
_cell.angle_beta   90.00
_cell.angle_gamma   90.00
#
_symmetry.space_group_name_H-M   'P 1'
#
loop_
_entity.id
_entity.type
_entity.pdbx_description
1 polymer ?
#
loop_
_entity_poly.entity_id
_entity_poly.type
_entity_poly.pdbx_seq_one_letter_code
_entity_poly.pdbx_strand_id
1 'polypeptide(L)'
;MRTLEDIVNHVDVVSDGKMGRYVFQKYIECPLLIYNTKFDIRQWFLVTSVYPLTIWFYNECYLRFASQPFSLVNLHESIHLTNNAIQKNYTNCSNRNANLPEENMWHSSKFQDYLSEIGQADKWNTVILPGMKQGIVGAVLA
;
A
#
# COMPACT_ATOMS: atom_id res chain seq x y z
N MET A 1 2.34 -9.19 19.70
CA MET A 1 0.99 -8.70 19.39
C MET A 1 0.31 -9.62 18.39
N ARG A 2 -0.08 -10.81 18.85
CA ARG A 2 -0.84 -11.80 18.06
C ARG A 2 -2.11 -12.27 18.78
N THR A 3 -2.31 -11.86 20.03
CA THR A 3 -3.49 -12.19 20.83
C THR A 3 -4.36 -10.95 21.04
N LEU A 4 -5.64 -11.17 21.38
CA LEU A 4 -6.54 -10.09 21.79
C LEU A 4 -6.02 -9.37 23.04
N GLU A 5 -5.41 -10.11 23.95
CA GLU A 5 -4.83 -9.58 25.18
C GLU A 5 -3.65 -8.64 24.88
N ASP A 6 -2.76 -9.00 23.95
CA ASP A 6 -1.69 -8.10 23.49
C ASP A 6 -2.25 -6.79 22.92
N ILE A 7 -3.38 -6.87 22.20
CA ILE A 7 -4.03 -5.72 21.59
C ILE A 7 -4.61 -4.79 22.65
N VAL A 8 -5.37 -5.33 23.61
CA VAL A 8 -5.97 -4.55 24.70
C VAL A 8 -4.90 -3.87 25.54
N ASN A 9 -3.86 -4.62 25.94
CA ASN A 9 -2.74 -4.07 26.70
C ASN A 9 -2.03 -2.95 25.93
N HIS A 10 -1.90 -3.07 24.60
CA HIS A 10 -1.31 -2.01 23.79
C HIS A 10 -2.18 -0.76 23.70
N VAL A 11 -3.51 -0.90 23.62
CA VAL A 11 -4.43 0.24 23.68
C VAL A 11 -4.24 0.99 24.98
N ASP A 12 -4.21 0.30 26.11
CA ASP A 12 -4.10 0.93 27.43
C ASP A 12 -2.79 1.70 27.57
N VAL A 13 -1.70 1.17 27.01
CA VAL A 13 -0.38 1.83 27.00
C VAL A 13 -0.36 3.04 26.04
N VAL A 14 -0.87 2.90 24.82
CA VAL A 14 -0.79 3.94 23.78
C VAL A 14 -1.78 5.07 24.02
N SER A 15 -2.89 4.78 24.69
CA SER A 15 -3.89 5.79 24.99
C SER A 15 -3.42 6.79 26.03
N ASP A 16 -2.47 6.47 26.93
CA ASP A 16 -1.92 7.40 27.94
C ASP A 16 -3.02 8.24 28.64
N GLY A 17 -4.16 7.60 28.95
CA GLY A 17 -5.34 8.24 29.52
C GLY A 17 -6.15 9.14 28.57
N LYS A 18 -5.77 9.29 27.30
CA LYS A 18 -6.50 10.00 26.25
C LYS A 18 -7.50 9.07 25.57
N MET A 19 -8.75 9.52 25.49
CA MET A 19 -9.79 8.85 24.70
C MET A 19 -9.51 8.99 23.20
N GLY A 20 -8.80 8.02 22.63
CA GLY A 20 -8.66 7.82 21.19
C GLY A 20 -9.56 6.70 20.68
N ARG A 21 -10.13 6.84 19.47
CA ARG A 21 -10.75 5.71 18.76
C ARG A 21 -9.69 5.06 17.88
N TYR A 22 -9.44 3.77 18.08
CA TYR A 22 -8.47 2.99 17.31
C TYR A 22 -9.19 1.96 16.43
N VAL A 23 -8.58 1.64 15.29
CA VAL A 23 -9.02 0.55 14.42
C VAL A 23 -7.96 -0.53 14.46
N PHE A 24 -8.39 -1.75 14.78
CA PHE A 24 -7.55 -2.94 14.67
C PHE A 24 -7.86 -3.64 13.36
N GLN A 25 -6.86 -3.70 12.49
CA GLN A 25 -6.96 -4.35 11.19
C GLN A 25 -5.90 -5.45 11.10
N LYS A 26 -6.31 -6.62 10.61
CA LYS A 26 -5.36 -7.69 10.30
C LYS A 26 -4.30 -7.19 9.33
N TYR A 27 -3.04 -7.23 9.76
CA TYR A 27 -1.92 -6.88 8.91
C TYR A 27 -1.78 -7.88 7.75
N ILE A 28 -1.53 -7.40 6.53
CA ILE A 28 -1.24 -8.23 5.36
C ILE A 28 0.22 -8.67 5.46
N GLU A 29 0.46 -9.88 5.98
CA GLU A 29 1.80 -10.43 6.25
C GLU A 29 2.50 -10.99 5.01
N CYS A 30 1.73 -11.34 3.97
CA CYS A 30 2.24 -11.83 2.69
C CYS A 30 1.86 -10.86 1.54
N PRO A 31 2.33 -9.60 1.56
CA PRO A 31 2.10 -8.69 0.45
C PRO A 31 2.90 -9.13 -0.78
N LEU A 32 2.46 -8.71 -1.96
CA LEU A 32 3.33 -8.75 -3.14
C LEU A 32 4.53 -7.82 -2.88
N LEU A 33 5.73 -8.32 -3.16
CA LEU A 33 6.98 -7.57 -3.01
C LEU A 33 7.61 -7.39 -4.39
N ILE A 34 8.19 -6.21 -4.61
CA ILE A 34 9.02 -5.94 -5.79
C ILE A 34 10.44 -5.76 -5.26
N TYR A 35 11.34 -6.63 -5.71
CA TYR A 35 12.72 -6.69 -5.24
C TYR A 35 12.86 -6.70 -3.70
N ASN A 36 12.02 -7.51 -3.04
CA ASN A 36 11.94 -7.63 -1.58
C ASN A 36 11.53 -6.33 -0.85
N THR A 37 10.93 -5.37 -1.54
CA THR A 37 10.45 -4.11 -0.95
C THR A 37 8.93 -4.03 -1.02
N LYS A 38 8.31 -3.64 0.10
CA LYS A 38 6.86 -3.42 0.19
C LYS A 38 6.46 -2.16 -0.58
N PHE A 39 5.29 -2.20 -1.20
CA PHE A 39 4.69 -1.04 -1.86
C PHE A 39 3.18 -0.99 -1.68
N ASP A 40 2.60 0.16 -2.02
CA ASP A 40 1.15 0.32 -2.26
C ASP A 40 0.89 1.01 -3.60
N ILE A 41 -0.33 0.92 -4.11
CA ILE A 41 -0.78 1.60 -5.33
C ILE A 41 -1.71 2.77 -4.94
N ARG A 42 -1.38 3.98 -5.38
CA ARG A 42 -2.28 5.14 -5.31
C ARG A 42 -3.06 5.27 -6.61
N GLN A 43 -4.32 4.88 -6.57
CA GLN A 43 -5.28 5.08 -7.65
C GLN A 43 -6.15 6.30 -7.39
N TRP A 44 -6.38 7.12 -8.43
CA TRP A 44 -7.32 8.24 -8.38
C TRP A 44 -8.65 7.89 -9.03
N PHE A 45 -9.73 8.42 -8.46
CA PHE A 45 -11.05 8.43 -9.04
C PHE A 45 -11.77 9.73 -8.66
N LEU A 46 -12.80 10.09 -9.42
CA LEU A 46 -13.60 11.30 -9.20
C LEU A 46 -15.08 10.94 -9.24
N VAL A 47 -15.84 11.36 -8.23
CA VAL A 47 -17.30 11.29 -8.23
C VAL A 47 -17.85 12.64 -8.68
N THR A 48 -18.56 12.68 -9.81
CA THR A 48 -19.15 13.92 -10.34
C THR A 48 -20.65 14.03 -10.13
N SER A 49 -21.31 12.91 -9.85
CA SER A 49 -22.74 12.87 -9.57
C SER A 49 -23.01 11.69 -8.66
N VAL A 50 -23.95 11.86 -7.72
CA VAL A 50 -24.44 10.79 -6.84
C VAL A 50 -25.81 10.27 -7.27
N TYR A 51 -26.52 11.02 -8.14
CA TYR A 51 -27.81 10.60 -8.69
C TYR A 51 -28.05 11.22 -10.09
N PRO A 52 -27.80 10.47 -11.18
CA PRO A 52 -27.26 9.12 -11.22
C PRO A 52 -25.81 9.07 -10.71
N LEU A 53 -25.38 7.96 -10.11
CA LEU A 53 -24.00 7.80 -9.65
C LEU A 53 -23.03 7.76 -10.84
N THR A 54 -22.08 8.69 -10.87
CA THR A 54 -21.05 8.79 -11.90
C THR A 54 -19.67 8.80 -11.26
N ILE A 55 -18.91 7.74 -11.47
CA ILE A 55 -17.53 7.56 -10.98
C ILE A 55 -16.59 7.52 -12.18
N TRP A 56 -15.64 8.45 -12.21
CA TRP A 56 -14.55 8.50 -13.18
C TRP A 56 -13.32 7.83 -12.59
N PHE A 57 -12.76 6.84 -13.28
CA PHE A 57 -11.51 6.19 -12.89
C PHE A 57 -10.37 6.82 -13.68
N TYR A 58 -9.36 7.36 -13.00
CA TYR A 58 -8.21 7.92 -13.71
C TYR A 58 -7.32 6.80 -14.25
N ASN A 59 -6.90 6.88 -15.51
CA ASN A 59 -6.22 5.76 -16.17
C ASN A 59 -4.83 5.46 -15.62
N GLU A 60 -4.18 6.46 -15.02
CA GLU A 60 -2.86 6.31 -14.45
C GLU A 60 -2.92 6.20 -12.94
N CYS A 61 -1.98 5.45 -12.39
CA CYS A 61 -1.69 5.40 -10.97
C CYS A 61 -0.18 5.36 -10.74
N TYR A 62 0.22 5.40 -9.48
CA TYR A 62 1.62 5.25 -9.11
C TYR A 62 1.76 4.34 -7.89
N LEU A 63 2.92 3.68 -7.82
CA LEU A 63 3.32 2.86 -6.69
C LEU A 63 4.16 3.71 -5.74
N ARG A 64 4.06 3.43 -4.45
CA ARG A 64 4.90 4.02 -3.40
C ARG A 64 5.61 2.92 -2.65
N PHE A 65 6.93 3.00 -2.59
CA PHE A 65 7.78 2.00 -1.97
C PHE A 65 8.17 2.37 -0.53
N ALA A 66 8.40 1.36 0.28
CA ALA A 66 9.17 1.49 1.51
C ALA A 66 10.67 1.71 1.19
N SER A 67 11.39 2.37 2.08
CA SER A 67 12.83 2.64 1.96
C SER A 67 13.70 1.42 2.32
N GLN A 68 13.13 0.46 3.07
CA GLN A 68 13.83 -0.71 3.58
C GLN A 68 13.25 -2.04 3.02
N PRO A 69 14.04 -3.12 2.95
CA PRO A 69 13.56 -4.45 2.60
C PRO A 69 12.51 -4.97 3.59
N PHE A 70 11.52 -5.70 3.10
CA PHE A 70 10.43 -6.25 3.91
C PHE A 70 10.94 -7.34 4.86
N SER A 71 10.47 -7.31 6.11
CA SER A 71 10.78 -8.30 7.13
C SER A 71 9.66 -8.34 8.16
N LEU A 72 9.24 -9.53 8.61
CA LEU A 72 8.31 -9.65 9.74
C LEU A 72 9.02 -9.71 11.10
N VAL A 73 10.36 -9.73 11.10
CA VAL A 73 11.17 -9.73 12.33
C VAL A 73 11.29 -8.31 12.90
N ASN A 74 11.39 -7.31 12.02
CA ASN A 74 11.51 -5.92 12.40
C ASN A 74 10.30 -5.13 11.90
N LEU A 75 9.44 -4.69 12.82
CA LEU A 75 8.19 -3.99 12.53
C LEU A 75 8.33 -2.46 12.38
N HIS A 76 9.55 -1.96 12.17
CA HIS A 76 9.81 -0.54 12.03
C HIS A 76 9.04 0.09 10.85
N GLU A 77 8.58 1.33 11.01
CA GLU A 77 7.72 1.99 10.01
C GLU A 77 8.40 2.20 8.65
N SER A 78 9.73 2.33 8.62
CA SER A 78 10.50 2.42 7.38
C SER A 78 10.42 1.17 6.49
N ILE A 79 10.04 0.01 7.07
CA ILE A 79 9.85 -1.28 6.38
C ILE A 79 8.38 -1.48 5.98
N HIS A 80 7.44 -1.10 6.86
CA HIS A 80 6.05 -1.52 6.75
C HIS A 80 5.08 -0.45 6.27
N LEU A 81 5.43 0.83 6.37
CA LEU A 81 4.64 1.95 5.87
C LEU A 81 5.23 2.45 4.56
N THR A 82 4.39 2.82 3.61
CA THR A 82 4.78 3.26 2.26
C THR A 82 4.40 4.72 2.01
N ASN A 83 3.89 5.39 3.05
CA ASN A 83 3.49 6.80 2.99
C ASN A 83 4.70 7.69 2.74
N ASN A 84 4.66 8.49 1.67
CA ASN A 84 5.73 9.45 1.37
C ASN A 84 6.05 10.40 2.55
N ALA A 85 5.02 10.82 3.30
CA ALA A 85 5.20 11.67 4.49
C ALA A 85 6.03 11.02 5.61
N ILE A 86 6.10 9.69 5.65
CA ILE A 86 6.89 8.91 6.60
C ILE A 86 8.24 8.56 5.97
N GLN A 87 8.21 8.04 4.74
CA GLN A 87 9.40 7.58 4.03
C GLN A 87 10.41 8.69 3.74
N LYS A 88 9.98 9.95 3.62
CA LYS A 88 10.89 11.10 3.48
C LYS A 88 11.88 11.28 4.64
N ASN A 89 11.59 10.69 5.81
CA ASN A 89 12.44 10.78 6.99
C ASN A 89 13.52 9.68 7.01
N TYR A 90 13.54 8.79 6.02
CA TYR A 90 14.41 7.63 5.96
C TYR A 90 15.21 7.61 4.66
N THR A 91 16.47 7.21 4.77
CA THR A 91 17.29 6.95 3.59
C THR A 91 17.02 5.53 3.08
N ASN A 92 17.14 5.34 1.77
CA ASN A 92 17.02 4.02 1.17
C ASN A 92 18.15 3.11 1.67
N CYS A 93 17.81 1.85 1.99
CA CYS A 93 18.81 0.90 2.42
C CYS A 93 19.87 0.69 1.34
N SER A 94 21.15 0.62 1.73
CA SER A 94 22.25 0.39 0.79
C SER A 94 22.18 -0.97 0.10
N ASN A 95 21.53 -1.96 0.71
CA ASN A 95 21.32 -3.29 0.14
C ASN A 95 20.03 -3.41 -0.69
N ARG A 96 19.31 -2.30 -0.89
CA ARG A 96 18.10 -2.27 -1.73
C ARG A 96 18.49 -2.51 -3.20
N ASN A 97 17.60 -3.15 -3.94
CA ASN A 97 17.85 -3.46 -5.35
C ASN A 97 17.96 -2.17 -6.18
N ALA A 98 18.99 -2.09 -7.02
CA ALA A 98 19.30 -0.91 -7.84
C ALA A 98 18.24 -0.57 -8.90
N ASN A 99 17.35 -1.51 -9.24
CA ASN A 99 16.23 -1.25 -10.16
C ASN A 99 15.07 -0.48 -9.50
N LEU A 100 15.12 -0.29 -8.17
CA LEU A 100 14.14 0.53 -7.48
C LEU A 100 14.52 2.03 -7.54
N PRO A 101 13.54 2.92 -7.66
CA PRO A 101 13.75 4.36 -7.79
C PRO A 101 14.22 4.97 -6.47
N GLU A 102 15.08 5.98 -6.54
CA GLU A 102 15.57 6.69 -5.35
C GLU A 102 14.44 7.45 -4.63
N GLU A 103 13.55 8.03 -5.42
CA GLU A 103 12.36 8.75 -4.98
C GLU A 103 11.25 7.84 -4.43
N ASN A 104 11.45 6.53 -4.43
CA ASN A 104 10.50 5.53 -3.92
C ASN A 104 9.14 5.53 -4.62
N MET A 105 9.10 5.90 -5.91
CA MET A 105 7.86 5.94 -6.69
C MET A 105 8.02 5.35 -8.09
N TRP A 106 7.06 4.55 -8.53
CA TRP A 106 6.93 4.13 -9.92
C TRP A 106 5.62 4.62 -10.51
N HIS A 107 5.65 5.05 -11.77
CA HIS A 107 4.43 5.16 -12.56
C HIS A 107 3.86 3.77 -12.87
N SER A 108 2.55 3.69 -13.08
CA SER A 108 1.85 2.45 -13.44
C SER A 108 2.40 1.78 -14.71
N SER A 109 2.97 2.53 -15.65
CA SER A 109 3.66 1.99 -16.83
C SER A 109 4.86 1.13 -16.43
N LYS A 110 5.74 1.65 -15.56
CA LYS A 110 6.91 0.89 -15.10
C LYS A 110 6.53 -0.37 -14.32
N PHE A 111 5.42 -0.34 -13.60
CA PHE A 111 4.90 -1.53 -12.95
C PHE A 111 4.38 -2.57 -13.95
N GLN A 112 3.72 -2.15 -15.03
CA GLN A 112 3.30 -3.05 -16.11
C GLN A 112 4.50 -3.67 -16.85
N ASP A 113 5.56 -2.87 -17.07
CA ASP A 113 6.83 -3.39 -17.62
C ASP A 113 7.42 -4.45 -16.69
N TYR A 114 7.51 -4.17 -15.39
CA TYR A 114 7.98 -5.13 -14.39
C TYR A 114 7.15 -6.42 -14.38
N LEU A 115 5.81 -6.32 -14.44
CA LEU A 115 4.93 -7.48 -14.55
C LEU A 115 5.23 -8.29 -15.82
N SER A 116 5.54 -7.60 -16.93
CA SER A 116 5.91 -8.26 -18.18
C SER A 116 7.26 -8.96 -18.09
N GLU A 117 8.26 -8.33 -17.46
CA GLU A 117 9.59 -8.89 -17.20
C GLU A 117 9.52 -10.20 -16.38
N ILE A 118 8.58 -10.31 -15.44
CA ILE A 118 8.38 -11.52 -14.62
C ILE A 118 7.36 -12.52 -15.22
N GLY A 119 6.91 -12.30 -16.46
CA GLY A 119 5.96 -13.19 -17.15
C GLY A 119 4.52 -13.14 -16.63
N GLN A 120 4.13 -12.02 -16.01
CA GLN A 120 2.81 -11.78 -15.39
C GLN A 120 2.09 -10.57 -16.01
N ALA A 121 2.39 -10.23 -17.28
CA ALA A 121 1.79 -9.09 -17.97
C ALA A 121 0.25 -9.12 -17.97
N ASP A 122 -0.34 -10.31 -18.05
CA ASP A 122 -1.80 -10.52 -18.04
C ASP A 122 -2.45 -10.02 -16.74
N LYS A 123 -1.73 -10.05 -15.61
CA LYS A 123 -2.29 -9.72 -14.28
C LYS A 123 -2.74 -8.29 -14.15
N TRP A 124 -2.13 -7.36 -14.89
CA TRP A 124 -2.58 -5.97 -14.89
C TRP A 124 -4.03 -5.86 -15.35
N ASN A 125 -4.34 -6.42 -16.51
CA ASN A 125 -5.66 -6.31 -17.15
C ASN A 125 -6.68 -7.31 -16.59
N THR A 126 -6.23 -8.47 -16.09
CA THR A 126 -7.13 -9.54 -15.63
C THR A 126 -7.44 -9.50 -14.14
N VAL A 127 -6.56 -8.92 -13.32
CA VAL A 127 -6.69 -8.95 -11.85
C VAL A 127 -6.62 -7.55 -11.25
N ILE A 128 -5.52 -6.82 -11.48
CA ILE A 128 -5.20 -5.61 -10.72
C ILE A 128 -6.16 -4.47 -11.07
N LEU A 129 -6.29 -4.13 -12.36
CA LEU A 129 -7.16 -3.05 -12.81
C LEU A 129 -8.66 -3.34 -12.55
N PRO A 130 -9.20 -4.52 -12.88
CA PRO A 130 -10.59 -4.86 -12.54
C PRO A 130 -10.84 -4.86 -11.03
N GLY A 131 -9.89 -5.40 -10.24
CA GLY A 131 -9.99 -5.45 -8.78
C GLY A 131 -10.03 -4.05 -8.14
N MET A 132 -9.19 -3.12 -8.61
CA MET A 132 -9.24 -1.72 -8.16
C MET A 132 -10.58 -1.06 -8.49
N LYS A 133 -11.10 -1.26 -9.71
CA LYS A 133 -12.41 -0.71 -10.11
C LYS A 133 -13.54 -1.26 -9.25
N GLN A 134 -13.58 -2.58 -9.03
CA GLN A 134 -14.57 -3.22 -8.18
C GLN A 134 -14.48 -2.72 -6.73
N GLY A 135 -13.27 -2.59 -6.18
CA GLY A 135 -13.07 -2.06 -4.83
C GLY A 135 -13.57 -0.63 -4.67
N ILE A 136 -13.32 0.24 -5.66
CA ILE A 136 -13.82 1.63 -5.66
C ILE A 136 -15.35 1.66 -5.75
N VAL A 137 -15.94 0.91 -6.69
CA VAL A 137 -17.40 0.85 -6.84
C VAL A 137 -18.05 0.33 -5.56
N GLY A 138 -17.52 -0.75 -4.98
CA GLY A 138 -18.01 -1.31 -3.72
C GLY A 138 -17.92 -0.32 -2.55
N ALA A 139 -16.84 0.45 -2.46
CA ALA A 139 -16.68 1.46 -1.42
C ALA A 139 -17.61 2.66 -1.57
N VAL A 140 -17.96 3.05 -2.80
CA VAL A 140 -18.87 4.19 -3.06
C VAL A 140 -20.34 3.81 -2.95
N LEU A 141 -20.67 2.52 -3.11
CA LEU A 141 -22.03 1.99 -2.98
C LEU A 141 -22.40 1.55 -1.55
N ALA A 142 -21.43 1.41 -0.66
CA ALA A 142 -21.62 1.01 0.74
C ALA A 142 -22.21 2.16 1.57
#